data_AF-A0CTD9-F1
#
_entry.id   AF-A0CTD9-F1
#
_cell.length_a   1.000
_cell.length_b   1.000
_cell.length_c   1.000
_cell.angle_alpha   90.00
_cell.angle_beta   90.00
_cell.angle_gamma   90.00
#
_symmetry.space_group_name_H-M   'P 1'
#
loop_
_entity.id
_entity.type
_entity.pdbx_description
1 polymer ?
#
loop_
_entity_poly.entity_id
_entity_poly.type
_entity_poly.pdbx_seq_one_letter_code
_entity_poly.pdbx_strand_id
1 'polypeptide(L)'
;MLQIARNLIKHTHLFKISKMPPKISIFCALNSKATDSNSNENVQKENKSKSQNLKEASKLKNEKKSNPKILKQQTLKLVDKKGQIVDLTQKKLDLGDGIFSQDKLKISSWNINGLRASSKKESAVSYLNDKNFDIICLNELKVAQEAFEKENLITKLPKDYFAYLNFCKIKAGYSGVAILSKVKPISIKYDMGIEKHDQEGRIITAEFEKFNLVACYVPNSGDKLDRLNYRTQEWDVDFQNYLDKLKQTKNTIICGDLNVSHTEIDLANPEGNKRSAGQLIIYDQRFTQEERDSFSKFLSKGWIDTFRHLHPKEIKYSYFSPRFNSRETNKGWRIDYFVVNQEAVGSVIQSDIKTTILGSDHVPIECDIDLTKL
;
A
#
# COMPACT_ATOMS: atom_id res chain seq x y z
N MET A 1 -6.38 -52.82 -37.28
CA MET A 1 -6.67 -53.44 -38.60
C MET A 1 -7.83 -52.70 -39.23
N LEU A 2 -7.58 -52.01 -40.35
CA LEU A 2 -8.18 -52.24 -41.67
C LEU A 2 -9.70 -51.95 -41.71
N GLN A 3 -10.13 -50.79 -42.26
CA GLN A 3 -10.54 -50.55 -43.67
C GLN A 3 -11.95 -51.13 -43.94
N ILE A 4 -12.98 -50.49 -44.54
CA ILE A 4 -13.17 -49.67 -45.77
C ILE A 4 -14.53 -48.94 -45.54
N ALA A 5 -14.72 -47.62 -45.59
CA ALA A 5 -14.63 -46.60 -46.67
C ALA A 5 -15.82 -46.53 -47.67
N ARG A 6 -16.39 -45.32 -47.79
CA ARG A 6 -17.26 -44.74 -48.88
C ARG A 6 -18.77 -45.02 -48.90
N ASN A 7 -19.56 -43.94 -48.77
CA ASN A 7 -20.38 -43.46 -49.88
C ASN A 7 -20.67 -41.95 -49.80
N LEU A 8 -21.01 -41.34 -50.95
CA LEU A 8 -21.25 -39.90 -51.18
C LEU A 8 -22.71 -39.70 -51.72
N ILE A 9 -23.29 -38.53 -52.03
CA ILE A 9 -22.81 -37.16 -52.29
C ILE A 9 -24.00 -36.15 -52.12
N LYS A 10 -23.73 -34.83 -52.08
CA LYS A 10 -24.67 -33.65 -51.97
C LYS A 10 -25.10 -33.30 -50.52
N HIS A 11 -24.95 -32.07 -50.02
CA HIS A 11 -25.32 -30.80 -50.65
C HIS A 11 -24.35 -29.63 -50.36
N THR A 12 -24.06 -28.85 -51.40
CA THR A 12 -23.40 -27.53 -51.32
C THR A 12 -24.42 -26.41 -51.48
N HIS A 13 -24.44 -25.40 -50.59
CA HIS A 13 -24.99 -24.08 -50.93
C HIS A 13 -24.32 -22.91 -50.16
N LEU A 14 -23.67 -22.05 -50.94
CA LEU A 14 -23.68 -20.57 -50.82
C LEU A 14 -23.24 -19.91 -49.50
N PHE A 15 -21.92 -19.68 -49.37
CA PHE A 15 -21.41 -18.49 -48.68
C PHE A 15 -21.58 -17.25 -49.59
N LYS A 16 -22.29 -16.22 -49.11
CA LYS A 16 -22.29 -14.89 -49.73
C LYS A 16 -21.20 -14.03 -49.11
N ILE A 17 -20.23 -13.61 -49.93
CA ILE A 17 -19.19 -12.63 -49.56
C ILE A 17 -19.77 -11.22 -49.70
N SER A 18 -19.83 -10.45 -48.61
CA SER A 18 -20.12 -9.02 -48.66
C SER A 18 -18.82 -8.22 -48.85
N LYS A 19 -18.79 -7.37 -49.88
CA LYS A 19 -17.64 -6.49 -50.17
C LYS A 19 -17.72 -5.23 -49.29
N MET A 20 -16.62 -4.89 -48.62
CA MET A 20 -16.44 -3.55 -48.04
C MET A 20 -15.93 -2.56 -49.11
N PRO A 21 -16.41 -1.30 -49.13
CA PRO A 21 -15.88 -0.25 -50.00
C PRO A 21 -14.54 0.32 -49.46
N PRO A 22 -13.71 0.95 -50.33
CA PRO A 22 -12.33 1.31 -50.01
C PRO A 22 -12.16 2.61 -49.20
N LYS A 23 -10.96 2.76 -48.63
CA LYS A 23 -10.50 3.91 -47.85
C LYS A 23 -10.45 5.19 -48.69
N ILE A 24 -10.83 6.32 -48.11
CA ILE A 24 -10.55 7.67 -48.65
C ILE A 24 -9.39 8.28 -47.85
N SER A 25 -8.30 8.58 -48.54
CA SER A 25 -7.18 9.40 -48.06
C SER A 25 -7.43 10.86 -48.41
N ILE A 26 -7.18 11.79 -47.48
CA ILE A 26 -7.14 13.23 -47.76
C ILE A 26 -5.74 13.74 -47.44
N PHE A 27 -5.07 14.29 -48.45
CA PHE A 27 -3.82 15.05 -48.33
C PHE A 27 -3.93 16.34 -49.16
N CYS A 28 -3.06 17.30 -48.87
CA CYS A 28 -3.25 18.73 -49.13
C CYS A 28 -3.28 19.21 -50.60
N ALA A 29 -3.96 20.36 -50.81
CA ALA A 29 -3.65 21.38 -51.82
C ALA A 29 -4.18 22.73 -51.25
N LEU A 30 -3.33 23.71 -50.89
CA LEU A 30 -2.64 24.72 -51.70
C LEU A 30 -3.41 26.05 -51.83
N ASN A 31 -2.83 27.12 -51.26
CA ASN A 31 -2.72 28.48 -51.82
C ASN A 31 -1.81 29.29 -50.87
N SER A 32 -0.54 29.55 -51.18
CA SER A 32 0.00 30.42 -52.25
C SER A 32 -0.18 31.93 -51.97
N LYS A 33 0.86 32.54 -51.41
CA LYS A 33 1.65 33.60 -52.08
C LYS A 33 2.79 34.08 -51.19
N ALA A 34 3.98 34.16 -51.77
CA ALA A 34 5.15 34.81 -51.20
C ALA A 34 5.51 36.02 -52.05
N THR A 35 6.07 37.06 -51.42
CA THR A 35 6.93 38.08 -52.04
C THR A 35 7.85 38.66 -50.96
N ASP A 36 9.13 38.29 -50.99
CA ASP A 36 10.30 39.16 -51.17
C ASP A 36 10.10 40.69 -51.01
N SER A 37 11.06 41.50 -50.55
CA SER A 37 12.38 41.27 -49.94
C SER A 37 12.94 42.61 -49.37
N ASN A 38 13.99 42.54 -48.55
CA ASN A 38 14.99 43.58 -48.22
C ASN A 38 14.62 45.09 -48.28
N SER A 39 14.78 45.80 -47.16
CA SER A 39 15.89 46.77 -47.01
C SER A 39 15.93 47.51 -45.66
N ASN A 40 17.13 48.00 -45.34
CA ASN A 40 17.47 49.09 -44.41
C ASN A 40 17.43 48.83 -42.90
N GLU A 41 18.64 48.52 -42.41
CA GLU A 41 19.12 48.95 -41.10
C GLU A 41 18.91 50.46 -40.88
N ASN A 42 18.20 50.82 -39.81
CA ASN A 42 18.62 51.81 -38.82
C ASN A 42 17.59 51.89 -37.68
N VAL A 43 17.89 52.66 -36.63
CA VAL A 43 17.08 52.78 -35.40
C VAL A 43 17.18 51.54 -34.46
N GLN A 44 18.40 51.08 -34.21
CA GLN A 44 18.76 50.61 -32.87
C GLN A 44 19.32 51.76 -32.02
N LYS A 45 18.43 52.45 -31.30
CA LYS A 45 18.64 53.15 -30.02
C LYS A 45 17.27 53.67 -29.57
N GLU A 46 17.09 53.88 -28.27
CA GLU A 46 15.80 54.30 -27.66
C GLU A 46 14.65 53.27 -27.69
N ASN A 47 14.87 52.05 -27.18
CA ASN A 47 13.83 51.33 -26.43
C ASN A 47 14.38 50.24 -25.48
N LYS A 48 15.48 50.54 -24.78
CA LYS A 48 16.06 49.72 -23.70
C LYS A 48 16.34 50.58 -22.44
N SER A 49 15.29 51.19 -21.88
CA SER A 49 15.38 51.94 -20.62
C SER A 49 14.10 52.02 -19.77
N LYS A 50 12.99 51.37 -20.19
CA LYS A 50 11.70 51.40 -19.46
C LYS A 50 11.14 50.04 -19.01
N SER A 51 11.92 48.95 -19.13
CA SER A 51 11.48 47.58 -18.75
C SER A 51 12.11 47.04 -17.44
N GLN A 52 13.09 47.73 -16.84
CA GLN A 52 13.76 47.25 -15.62
C GLN A 52 13.27 47.92 -14.31
N ASN A 53 12.72 49.15 -14.35
CA ASN A 53 12.26 49.85 -13.13
C ASN A 53 10.82 49.48 -12.66
N LEU A 54 10.27 48.36 -13.12
CA LEU A 54 8.96 47.84 -12.69
C LEU A 54 9.03 46.45 -12.02
N LYS A 55 10.23 45.94 -11.73
CA LYS A 55 10.43 44.64 -11.04
C LYS A 55 11.10 44.71 -9.66
N GLU A 56 11.52 45.90 -9.21
CA GLU A 56 12.06 46.09 -7.85
C GLU A 56 11.11 46.84 -6.90
N ALA A 57 10.18 47.65 -7.43
CA ALA A 57 9.19 48.38 -6.62
C ALA A 57 8.09 47.48 -5.99
N SER A 58 7.95 46.23 -6.44
CA SER A 58 7.01 45.24 -5.91
C SER A 58 7.62 44.31 -4.85
N LYS A 59 8.91 44.45 -4.52
CA LYS A 59 9.65 43.58 -3.59
C LYS A 59 9.87 44.16 -2.19
N LEU A 60 9.40 45.39 -1.93
CA LEU A 60 9.57 46.13 -0.68
C LEU A 60 8.24 46.71 -0.17
N LYS A 61 7.21 45.85 -0.04
CA LYS A 61 5.93 46.19 0.63
C LYS A 61 5.06 44.95 0.93
N ASN A 62 5.61 43.96 1.64
CA ASN A 62 4.79 42.92 2.31
C ASN A 62 5.52 42.18 3.46
N GLU A 63 6.43 42.87 4.14
CA GLU A 63 6.90 42.44 5.46
C GLU A 63 6.23 43.28 6.56
N LYS A 64 6.02 42.66 7.73
CA LYS A 64 5.37 43.24 8.93
C LYS A 64 3.86 43.48 8.85
N LYS A 65 3.09 42.38 8.88
CA LYS A 65 1.97 42.24 9.83
C LYS A 65 1.88 40.79 10.34
N SER A 66 2.65 40.54 11.39
CA SER A 66 2.67 39.29 12.13
C SER A 66 1.39 39.08 12.92
N ASN A 67 0.61 38.06 12.56
CA ASN A 67 0.03 37.15 13.55
C ASN A 67 -0.44 35.88 12.83
N PRO A 68 0.31 34.76 12.85
CA PRO A 68 -0.24 33.50 12.40
C PRO A 68 -1.38 33.12 13.35
N LYS A 69 -2.60 33.03 12.84
CA LYS A 69 -3.66 32.31 13.56
C LYS A 69 -3.24 30.86 13.64
N ILE A 70 -2.59 30.50 14.76
CA ILE A 70 -2.37 29.13 15.18
C ILE A 70 -3.70 28.41 15.04
N LEU A 71 -3.79 27.46 14.11
CA LEU A 71 -4.93 26.58 14.03
C LEU A 71 -4.87 25.74 15.31
N LYS A 72 -5.70 26.11 16.30
CA LYS A 72 -5.71 25.45 17.61
C LYS A 72 -5.82 23.95 17.42
N GLN A 73 -4.86 23.19 17.93
CA GLN A 73 -5.05 21.76 18.17
C GLN A 73 -6.36 21.62 18.95
N GLN A 74 -7.32 20.89 18.38
CA GLN A 74 -8.60 20.68 19.04
C GLN A 74 -8.37 19.78 20.25
N THR A 75 -8.55 20.36 21.43
CA THR A 75 -8.41 19.65 22.70
C THR A 75 -9.60 18.71 22.86
N LEU A 76 -9.40 17.43 22.55
CA LEU A 76 -10.43 16.39 22.65
C LEU A 76 -10.20 15.48 23.85
N LYS A 77 -11.31 14.94 24.33
CA LYS A 77 -11.54 14.53 25.71
C LYS A 77 -12.13 13.13 25.72
N LEU A 78 -11.37 12.16 26.21
CA LEU A 78 -11.86 10.78 26.36
C LEU A 78 -11.75 10.24 27.77
N VAL A 79 -12.58 9.24 28.03
CA VAL A 79 -12.95 8.75 29.36
C VAL A 79 -12.13 7.52 29.72
N ASP A 80 -11.48 7.54 30.89
CA ASP A 80 -10.70 6.41 31.41
C ASP A 80 -11.58 5.26 31.94
N LYS A 81 -10.94 4.17 32.39
CA LYS A 81 -11.62 2.98 32.95
C LYS A 81 -12.47 3.26 34.22
N LYS A 82 -12.52 4.50 34.73
CA LYS A 82 -13.33 4.94 35.88
C LYS A 82 -14.34 6.05 35.53
N GLY A 83 -14.41 6.53 34.29
CA GLY A 83 -15.34 7.59 33.91
C GLY A 83 -14.73 8.99 33.82
N GLN A 84 -13.41 9.17 33.99
CA GLN A 84 -12.79 10.51 34.01
C GLN A 84 -12.24 10.96 32.66
N ILE A 85 -12.55 12.21 32.30
CA ILE A 85 -12.13 12.89 31.08
C ILE A 85 -10.62 13.24 31.13
N VAL A 86 -9.87 12.83 30.11
CA VAL A 86 -8.41 13.05 30.00
C VAL A 86 -8.06 13.82 28.71
N ASP A 87 -7.06 14.71 28.81
CA ASP A 87 -6.47 15.47 27.70
C ASP A 87 -5.44 14.61 26.94
N LEU A 88 -5.58 14.53 25.62
CA LEU A 88 -4.76 13.66 24.76
C LEU A 88 -3.43 14.28 24.30
N THR A 89 -3.17 15.57 24.55
CA THR A 89 -1.96 16.23 24.04
C THR A 89 -0.69 15.90 24.81
N GLN A 90 -0.78 15.36 26.04
CA GLN A 90 0.39 15.09 26.91
C GLN A 90 0.26 13.83 27.80
N LYS A 91 -0.28 12.71 27.28
CA LYS A 91 -0.13 11.42 28.00
C LYS A 91 0.88 10.49 27.33
N LYS A 92 1.90 10.15 28.12
CA LYS A 92 2.90 9.10 27.90
C LYS A 92 2.22 7.86 27.30
N LEU A 93 2.70 7.41 26.14
CA LEU A 93 2.26 6.15 25.52
C LEU A 93 2.31 5.02 26.55
N ASP A 94 1.38 4.06 26.48
CA ASP A 94 1.36 2.93 27.40
C ASP A 94 2.44 1.91 26.98
N LEU A 95 3.67 2.19 27.37
CA LEU A 95 4.90 1.47 27.03
C LEU A 95 5.35 0.59 28.20
N GLY A 96 6.26 -0.35 27.91
CA GLY A 96 6.79 -1.31 28.88
C GLY A 96 8.25 -1.67 28.56
N ASP A 97 8.63 -2.88 28.94
CA ASP A 97 9.94 -3.48 28.66
C ASP A 97 10.02 -4.17 27.29
N GLY A 98 8.86 -4.41 26.63
CA GLY A 98 8.80 -5.15 25.37
C GLY A 98 9.19 -6.63 25.49
N ILE A 99 9.11 -7.21 26.69
CA ILE A 99 9.51 -8.60 26.96
C ILE A 99 8.28 -9.51 26.91
N PHE A 100 8.36 -10.60 26.14
CA PHE A 100 7.37 -11.66 26.14
C PHE A 100 7.79 -12.78 27.09
N SER A 101 6.82 -13.39 27.78
CA SER A 101 7.05 -14.48 28.73
C SER A 101 7.37 -15.84 28.08
N GLN A 102 7.26 -15.93 26.76
CA GLN A 102 7.38 -17.15 25.98
C GLN A 102 8.34 -16.97 24.81
N ASP A 103 9.10 -18.02 24.51
CA ASP A 103 10.12 -18.02 23.46
C ASP A 103 9.55 -18.06 22.03
N LYS A 104 8.29 -18.46 21.86
CA LYS A 104 7.62 -18.54 20.56
C LYS A 104 6.48 -17.55 20.50
N LEU A 105 6.53 -16.64 19.53
CA LEU A 105 5.47 -15.67 19.27
C LEU A 105 4.66 -16.05 18.05
N LYS A 106 3.34 -15.89 18.14
CA LYS A 106 2.45 -15.96 16.97
C LYS A 106 2.00 -14.57 16.56
N ILE A 107 2.39 -14.12 15.37
CA ILE A 107 2.06 -12.79 14.84
C ILE A 107 1.06 -12.95 13.68
N SER A 108 -0.07 -12.23 13.74
CA SER A 108 -1.00 -12.09 12.62
C SER A 108 -0.85 -10.73 11.95
N SER A 109 -1.05 -10.66 10.64
CA SER A 109 -1.31 -9.40 9.94
C SER A 109 -2.50 -9.54 8.99
N TRP A 110 -3.36 -8.51 8.90
CA TRP A 110 -4.55 -8.54 8.05
C TRP A 110 -5.00 -7.15 7.59
N ASN A 111 -5.09 -6.94 6.27
CA ASN A 111 -5.90 -5.84 5.73
C ASN A 111 -7.39 -6.14 5.91
N ILE A 112 -8.04 -5.45 6.85
CA ILE A 112 -9.44 -5.71 7.23
C ILE A 112 -10.46 -4.93 6.40
N ASN A 113 -10.01 -4.09 5.46
CA ASN A 113 -10.87 -3.27 4.58
C ASN A 113 -12.00 -2.53 5.33
N GLY A 114 -11.65 -1.95 6.47
CA GLY A 114 -12.52 -1.13 7.31
C GLY A 114 -13.01 -1.82 8.58
N LEU A 115 -12.62 -1.26 9.74
CA LEU A 115 -12.97 -1.77 11.07
C LEU A 115 -14.49 -1.92 11.29
N ARG A 116 -15.29 -1.00 10.75
CA ARG A 116 -16.78 -1.07 10.84
C ARG A 116 -17.41 -2.17 10.00
N ALA A 117 -16.73 -2.63 8.94
CA ALA A 117 -17.23 -3.68 8.06
C ALA A 117 -16.84 -5.05 8.61
N SER A 118 -15.56 -5.22 8.94
CA SER A 118 -15.02 -6.47 9.50
C SER A 118 -15.62 -6.81 10.87
N SER A 119 -15.83 -5.83 11.77
CA SER A 119 -16.46 -6.07 13.08
C SER A 119 -17.94 -6.51 13.04
N LYS A 120 -18.55 -6.58 11.85
CA LYS A 120 -19.89 -7.16 11.62
C LYS A 120 -19.82 -8.58 11.04
N LYS A 121 -18.63 -9.14 10.82
CA LYS A 121 -18.40 -10.47 10.26
C LYS A 121 -17.95 -11.40 11.37
N GLU A 122 -18.75 -12.41 11.68
CA GLU A 122 -18.48 -13.37 12.75
C GLU A 122 -17.12 -14.05 12.60
N SER A 123 -16.75 -14.46 11.37
CA SER A 123 -15.44 -15.04 11.06
C SER A 123 -14.27 -14.11 11.37
N ALA A 124 -14.41 -12.79 11.13
CA ALA A 124 -13.39 -11.81 11.45
C ALA A 124 -13.30 -11.56 12.96
N VAL A 125 -14.44 -11.46 13.63
CA VAL A 125 -14.51 -11.31 15.09
C VAL A 125 -13.91 -12.54 15.79
N SER A 126 -14.25 -13.74 15.33
CA SER A 126 -13.70 -15.00 15.84
C SER A 126 -12.18 -15.08 15.65
N TYR A 127 -11.68 -14.83 14.43
CA TYR A 127 -10.26 -14.83 14.13
C TYR A 127 -9.46 -13.83 14.99
N LEU A 128 -9.94 -12.57 15.10
CA LEU A 128 -9.26 -11.55 15.88
C LEU A 128 -9.28 -11.82 17.39
N ASN A 129 -10.26 -12.57 17.90
CA ASN A 129 -10.33 -12.96 19.31
C ASN A 129 -9.65 -14.32 19.59
N ASP A 130 -8.93 -14.92 18.64
CA ASP A 130 -8.06 -16.06 18.94
C ASP A 130 -6.98 -15.62 19.94
N LYS A 131 -6.92 -16.34 21.06
CA LYS A 131 -5.98 -16.09 22.16
C LYS A 131 -4.56 -16.61 21.87
N ASN A 132 -4.39 -17.36 20.79
CA ASN A 132 -3.08 -17.87 20.36
C ASN A 132 -2.18 -16.77 19.78
N PHE A 133 -2.73 -15.66 19.24
CA PHE A 133 -1.90 -14.56 18.75
C PHE A 133 -1.30 -13.76 19.90
N ASP A 134 -0.04 -13.35 19.77
CA ASP A 134 0.62 -12.46 20.72
C ASP A 134 0.63 -11.01 20.22
N ILE A 135 0.67 -10.85 18.90
CA ILE A 135 0.55 -9.57 18.21
C ILE A 135 -0.36 -9.72 16.99
N ILE A 136 -1.27 -8.76 16.79
CA ILE A 136 -2.14 -8.67 15.63
C ILE A 136 -1.95 -7.29 14.98
N CYS A 137 -1.55 -7.27 13.72
CA CYS A 137 -1.41 -6.08 12.91
C CYS A 137 -2.59 -5.94 11.95
N LEU A 138 -3.14 -4.73 11.84
CA LEU A 138 -4.32 -4.45 11.01
C LEU A 138 -4.02 -3.34 10.01
N ASN A 139 -4.43 -3.52 8.75
CA ASN A 139 -4.38 -2.49 7.71
C ASN A 139 -5.79 -2.06 7.26
N GLU A 140 -5.87 -0.87 6.68
CA GLU A 140 -7.09 -0.20 6.24
C GLU A 140 -8.20 -0.15 7.30
N LEU A 141 -7.92 0.46 8.45
CA LEU A 141 -8.94 0.71 9.49
C LEU A 141 -10.15 1.51 8.96
N LYS A 142 -9.94 2.38 7.95
CA LYS A 142 -10.96 3.23 7.29
C LYS A 142 -11.90 3.95 8.25
N VAL A 143 -11.31 4.58 9.27
CA VAL A 143 -12.02 5.43 10.22
C VAL A 143 -11.12 6.60 10.63
N ALA A 144 -11.71 7.78 10.78
CA ALA A 144 -11.03 8.95 11.35
C ALA A 144 -11.01 8.83 12.88
N GLN A 145 -10.01 9.41 13.54
CA GLN A 145 -9.84 9.29 14.99
C GLN A 145 -11.10 9.72 15.75
N GLU A 146 -11.66 10.90 15.42
CA GLU A 146 -12.83 11.47 16.09
C GLU A 146 -14.06 10.56 16.01
N ALA A 147 -14.19 9.82 14.89
CA ALA A 147 -15.27 8.86 14.69
C ALA A 147 -15.01 7.53 15.41
N PHE A 148 -13.75 7.08 15.48
CA PHE A 148 -13.35 5.91 16.27
C PHE A 148 -13.64 6.13 17.76
N GLU A 149 -13.32 7.31 18.27
CA GLU A 149 -13.57 7.75 19.64
C GLU A 149 -15.07 7.89 19.92
N LYS A 150 -15.81 8.66 19.09
CA LYS A 150 -17.24 8.90 19.25
C LYS A 150 -18.10 7.64 19.20
N GLU A 151 -17.74 6.68 18.35
CA GLU A 151 -18.46 5.41 18.21
C GLU A 151 -17.93 4.31 19.15
N ASN A 152 -16.95 4.62 20.01
CA ASN A 152 -16.32 3.70 20.95
C ASN A 152 -15.80 2.41 20.26
N LEU A 153 -15.20 2.55 19.07
CA LEU A 153 -14.81 1.41 18.22
C LEU A 153 -13.66 0.58 18.80
N ILE A 154 -12.95 1.08 19.82
CA ILE A 154 -12.03 0.28 20.64
C ILE A 154 -12.70 -0.98 21.20
N THR A 155 -14.02 -0.94 21.47
CA THR A 155 -14.80 -2.12 21.91
C THR A 155 -15.00 -3.20 20.83
N LYS A 156 -14.63 -2.92 19.57
CA LYS A 156 -14.65 -3.87 18.45
C LYS A 156 -13.30 -4.55 18.24
N LEU A 157 -12.27 -4.12 18.95
CA LEU A 157 -10.96 -4.76 18.98
C LEU A 157 -10.90 -5.75 20.16
N PRO A 158 -10.07 -6.81 20.06
CA PRO A 158 -9.78 -7.75 21.14
C PRO A 158 -9.40 -7.03 22.44
N LYS A 159 -10.03 -7.44 23.56
CA LYS A 159 -9.90 -6.75 24.87
C LYS A 159 -8.59 -7.03 25.61
N ASP A 160 -7.96 -8.15 25.30
CA ASP A 160 -6.79 -8.69 26.02
C ASP A 160 -5.45 -8.13 25.48
N TYR A 161 -5.50 -7.06 24.66
CA TYR A 161 -4.35 -6.47 23.96
C TYR A 161 -4.25 -4.96 24.23
N PHE A 162 -3.03 -4.45 24.29
CA PHE A 162 -2.72 -3.02 24.16
C PHE A 162 -2.81 -2.62 22.70
N ALA A 163 -3.59 -1.59 22.39
CA ALA A 163 -3.88 -1.17 21.02
C ALA A 163 -3.19 0.16 20.69
N TYR A 164 -2.35 0.16 19.67
CA TYR A 164 -1.68 1.34 19.11
C TYR A 164 -2.23 1.54 17.69
N LEU A 165 -2.74 2.74 17.39
CA LEU A 165 -3.46 3.02 16.14
C LEU A 165 -2.90 4.28 15.48
N ASN A 166 -2.76 4.25 14.16
CA ASN A 166 -2.41 5.38 13.35
C ASN A 166 -3.51 5.61 12.32
N PHE A 167 -4.11 6.79 12.32
CA PHE A 167 -5.25 7.13 11.46
C PHE A 167 -4.80 8.05 10.31
N CYS A 168 -5.49 8.00 9.18
CA CYS A 168 -5.25 8.96 8.10
C CYS A 168 -5.67 10.37 8.55
N LYS A 169 -4.74 11.33 8.44
CA LYS A 169 -4.88 12.71 8.91
C LYS A 169 -5.56 13.61 7.87
N ILE A 170 -5.41 13.28 6.58
CA ILE A 170 -5.90 14.11 5.45
C ILE A 170 -7.21 13.62 4.81
N LYS A 171 -7.66 12.40 5.11
CA LYS A 171 -8.85 11.82 4.47
C LYS A 171 -9.57 10.84 5.41
N ALA A 172 -10.74 11.26 5.91
CA ALA A 172 -11.60 10.39 6.69
C ALA A 172 -12.03 9.15 5.88
N GLY A 173 -12.13 7.99 6.54
CA GLY A 173 -12.56 6.74 5.91
C GLY A 173 -11.54 6.09 4.98
N TYR A 174 -10.26 6.47 5.07
CA TYR A 174 -9.19 6.00 4.20
C TYR A 174 -8.00 5.51 5.02
N SER A 175 -7.27 4.50 4.53
CA SER A 175 -6.03 3.99 5.14
C SER A 175 -6.21 3.68 6.64
N GLY A 176 -5.16 3.90 7.44
CA GLY A 176 -5.10 3.64 8.87
C GLY A 176 -4.59 2.24 9.17
N VAL A 177 -3.72 2.12 10.17
CA VAL A 177 -3.12 0.86 10.62
C VAL A 177 -3.19 0.73 12.14
N ALA A 178 -3.13 -0.49 12.66
CA ALA A 178 -3.02 -0.77 14.09
C ALA A 178 -2.02 -1.89 14.40
N ILE A 179 -1.42 -1.83 15.59
CA ILE A 179 -0.75 -2.95 16.25
C ILE A 179 -1.51 -3.20 17.56
N LEU A 180 -1.99 -4.43 17.74
CA LEU A 180 -2.55 -4.94 18.99
C LEU A 180 -1.52 -5.92 19.56
N SER A 181 -1.05 -5.71 20.78
CA SER A 181 -0.02 -6.57 21.40
C SER A 181 -0.41 -6.95 22.83
N LYS A 182 -0.20 -8.21 23.22
CA LYS A 182 -0.34 -8.65 24.63
C LYS A 182 0.67 -7.97 25.55
N VAL A 183 1.84 -7.58 25.01
CA VAL A 183 2.94 -6.93 25.73
C VAL A 183 3.07 -5.48 25.30
N LYS A 184 3.36 -4.58 26.23
CA LYS A 184 3.66 -3.18 25.92
C LYS A 184 5.08 -3.06 25.35
N PRO A 185 5.28 -2.48 24.16
CA PRO A 185 6.60 -2.28 23.59
C PRO A 185 7.39 -1.22 24.37
N ILE A 186 8.71 -1.22 24.18
CA ILE A 186 9.67 -0.23 24.68
C ILE A 186 9.35 1.15 24.08
N SER A 187 9.07 1.20 22.78
CA SER A 187 8.74 2.42 22.06
C SER A 187 7.71 2.18 20.96
N ILE A 188 6.96 3.24 20.62
CA ILE A 188 6.09 3.29 19.43
C ILE A 188 6.50 4.51 18.61
N LYS A 189 6.72 4.32 17.31
CA LYS A 189 6.84 5.39 16.32
C LYS A 189 5.69 5.29 15.33
N TYR A 190 5.04 6.43 15.07
CA TYR A 190 4.03 6.59 14.04
C TYR A 190 4.67 7.14 12.77
N ASP A 191 4.42 6.48 11.64
CA ASP A 191 4.96 6.80 10.31
C ASP A 191 6.51 6.88 10.26
N MET A 192 7.08 7.30 9.12
CA MET A 192 8.54 7.19 8.88
C MET A 192 9.34 8.43 9.29
N GLY A 193 8.67 9.56 9.60
CA GLY A 193 9.28 10.84 9.95
C GLY A 193 9.48 11.76 8.74
N ILE A 194 8.67 11.61 7.70
CA ILE A 194 8.74 12.34 6.44
C ILE A 194 7.34 12.87 6.09
N GLU A 195 7.15 14.19 6.22
CA GLU A 195 5.82 14.83 6.21
C GLU A 195 4.96 14.48 4.98
N LYS A 196 5.56 14.34 3.78
CA LYS A 196 4.87 13.95 2.52
C LYS A 196 4.34 12.50 2.49
N HIS A 197 4.75 11.66 3.43
CA HIS A 197 4.32 10.26 3.56
C HIS A 197 3.46 10.05 4.80
N ASP A 198 3.78 10.78 5.88
CA ASP A 198 3.20 10.62 7.20
C ASP A 198 1.77 11.20 7.35
N GLN A 199 1.10 11.62 6.26
CA GLN A 199 -0.29 12.10 6.28
C GLN A 199 -1.33 10.97 6.20
N GLU A 200 -0.96 9.83 5.64
CA GLU A 200 -1.92 8.75 5.33
C GLU A 200 -2.06 7.71 6.45
N GLY A 201 -1.31 7.82 7.56
CA GLY A 201 -1.38 6.90 8.70
C GLY A 201 -1.09 5.46 8.29
N ARG A 202 0.10 5.23 7.72
CA ARG A 202 0.42 4.02 6.95
C ARG A 202 1.38 3.07 7.67
N ILE A 203 2.14 3.56 8.64
CA ILE A 203 3.12 2.76 9.37
C ILE A 203 2.94 2.96 10.88
N ILE A 204 3.07 1.87 11.63
CA ILE A 204 3.44 1.88 13.04
C ILE A 204 4.68 1.00 13.18
N THR A 205 5.68 1.49 13.90
CA THR A 205 6.81 0.69 14.37
C THR A 205 6.72 0.55 15.88
N ALA A 206 6.67 -0.69 16.36
CA ALA A 206 6.74 -1.06 17.77
C ALA A 206 8.09 -1.70 18.06
N GLU A 207 8.79 -1.22 19.07
CA GLU A 207 10.06 -1.78 19.52
C GLU A 207 9.84 -2.73 20.70
N PHE A 208 10.21 -4.00 20.54
CA PHE A 208 10.27 -4.99 21.62
C PHE A 208 11.72 -5.23 22.03
N GLU A 209 11.97 -6.03 23.06
CA GLU A 209 13.34 -6.28 23.54
C GLU A 209 14.24 -6.85 22.42
N LYS A 210 13.76 -7.89 21.74
CA LYS A 210 14.51 -8.64 20.71
C LYS A 210 14.35 -8.12 19.29
N PHE A 211 13.22 -7.48 18.96
CA PHE A 211 12.91 -7.08 17.58
C PHE A 211 12.12 -5.76 17.48
N ASN A 212 12.23 -5.09 16.34
CA ASN A 212 11.27 -4.10 15.87
C ASN A 212 10.17 -4.80 15.06
N LEU A 213 8.91 -4.42 15.25
CA LEU A 213 7.79 -4.81 14.40
C LEU A 213 7.25 -3.59 13.65
N VAL A 214 7.23 -3.65 12.33
CA VAL A 214 6.74 -2.60 11.44
C VAL A 214 5.45 -3.07 10.78
N ALA A 215 4.31 -2.62 11.30
CA ALA A 215 3.02 -2.82 10.65
C ALA A 215 2.85 -1.74 9.56
N CYS A 216 2.69 -2.17 8.32
CA CYS A 216 2.73 -1.28 7.16
C CYS A 216 1.54 -1.51 6.21
N TYR A 217 0.97 -0.42 5.71
CA TYR A 217 0.04 -0.40 4.58
C TYR A 217 0.61 0.49 3.48
N VAL A 218 1.19 -0.12 2.45
CA VAL A 218 1.94 0.60 1.40
C VAL A 218 0.96 1.26 0.41
N PRO A 219 1.26 2.47 -0.12
CA PRO A 219 0.39 3.12 -1.10
C PRO A 219 0.15 2.24 -2.33
N ASN A 220 -1.13 2.04 -2.67
CA ASN A 220 -1.50 1.49 -3.96
C ASN A 220 -1.25 2.52 -5.08
N SER A 221 -0.75 2.08 -6.24
CA SER A 221 -0.43 2.93 -7.39
C SER A 221 -1.64 3.57 -8.08
N GLY A 222 -2.86 3.13 -7.76
CA GLY A 222 -4.12 3.64 -8.30
C GLY A 222 -4.54 2.96 -9.59
N ASP A 223 -5.86 2.88 -9.84
CA ASP A 223 -6.46 2.23 -11.03
C ASP A 223 -5.99 2.84 -12.37
N LYS A 224 -5.37 4.03 -12.36
CA LYS A 224 -4.77 4.70 -13.52
C LYS A 224 -3.25 4.80 -13.46
N LEU A 225 -2.61 4.13 -12.49
CA LEU A 225 -1.19 4.26 -12.15
C LEU A 225 -0.75 5.69 -11.82
N ASP A 226 -1.68 6.57 -11.44
CA ASP A 226 -1.46 7.98 -11.15
C ASP A 226 -0.53 8.21 -9.95
N ARG A 227 -0.39 7.21 -9.07
CA ARG A 227 0.54 7.21 -7.93
C ARG A 227 1.78 6.34 -8.15
N LEU A 228 1.98 5.68 -9.30
CA LEU A 228 3.08 4.72 -9.50
C LEU A 228 4.48 5.33 -9.29
N ASN A 229 4.70 6.56 -9.77
CA ASN A 229 5.96 7.28 -9.57
C ASN A 229 6.17 7.64 -8.09
N TYR A 230 5.15 8.19 -7.42
CA TYR A 230 5.19 8.47 -5.98
C TYR A 230 5.46 7.21 -5.16
N ARG A 231 4.83 6.09 -5.54
CA ARG A 231 5.02 4.79 -4.90
C ARG A 231 6.46 4.30 -5.04
N THR A 232 6.95 4.14 -6.28
CA THR A 232 8.21 3.43 -6.55
C THR A 232 9.47 4.30 -6.46
N GLN A 233 9.38 5.60 -6.76
CA GLN A 233 10.53 6.50 -6.81
C GLN A 233 10.72 7.35 -5.55
N GLU A 234 9.66 7.50 -4.74
CA GLU A 234 9.70 8.25 -3.49
C GLU A 234 9.41 7.35 -2.29
N TRP A 235 8.17 6.86 -2.16
CA TRP A 235 7.70 6.21 -0.94
C TRP A 235 8.47 4.92 -0.64
N ASP A 236 8.66 4.04 -1.63
CA ASP A 236 9.43 2.80 -1.46
C ASP A 236 10.91 3.08 -1.14
N VAL A 237 11.49 4.13 -1.72
CA VAL A 237 12.89 4.54 -1.49
C VAL A 237 13.07 5.08 -0.06
N ASP A 238 12.18 5.97 0.36
CA ASP A 238 12.19 6.58 1.69
C ASP A 238 11.83 5.56 2.79
N PHE A 239 10.89 4.65 2.53
CA PHE A 239 10.57 3.53 3.41
C PHE A 239 11.73 2.54 3.53
N GLN A 240 12.38 2.19 2.41
CA GLN A 240 13.59 1.36 2.45
C GLN A 240 14.69 1.99 3.32
N ASN A 241 14.93 3.30 3.16
CA ASN A 241 15.92 4.04 3.94
C ASN A 241 15.55 4.14 5.42
N TYR A 242 14.26 4.14 5.76
CA TYR A 242 13.77 4.06 7.13
C TYR A 242 14.02 2.66 7.75
N LEU A 243 13.64 1.60 7.03
CA LEU A 243 13.83 0.21 7.45
C LEU A 243 15.32 -0.16 7.57
N ASP A 244 16.17 0.29 6.65
CA ASP A 244 17.61 0.04 6.67
C ASP A 244 18.29 0.68 7.90
N LYS A 245 17.69 1.71 8.53
CA LYS A 245 18.13 2.27 9.82
C LYS A 245 17.65 1.45 11.02
N LEU A 246 16.44 0.87 10.96
CA LEU A 246 15.92 0.02 12.03
C LEU A 246 16.72 -1.27 12.18
N LYS A 247 17.04 -1.95 11.05
CA LYS A 247 17.80 -3.21 11.10
C LYS A 247 19.26 -3.05 11.56
N GLN A 248 19.79 -1.83 11.57
CA GLN A 248 21.13 -1.54 12.13
C GLN A 248 21.16 -1.59 13.65
N THR A 249 20.03 -1.38 14.33
CA THR A 249 19.98 -1.37 15.81
C THR A 249 19.39 -2.65 16.38
N LYS A 250 18.47 -3.30 15.67
CA LYS A 250 17.73 -4.47 16.16
C LYS A 250 17.10 -5.25 15.00
N ASN A 251 16.99 -6.57 15.13
CA ASN A 251 16.26 -7.41 14.18
C ASN A 251 14.87 -6.83 13.91
N THR A 252 14.43 -6.81 12.66
CA THR A 252 13.25 -6.06 12.22
C THR A 252 12.34 -6.94 11.37
N ILE A 253 11.10 -7.07 11.83
CA ILE A 253 10.01 -7.80 11.19
C ILE A 253 9.04 -6.76 10.61
N ILE A 254 8.68 -6.92 9.35
CA ILE A 254 7.71 -6.07 8.64
C ILE A 254 6.50 -6.93 8.32
N CYS A 255 5.29 -6.39 8.47
CA CYS A 255 4.08 -7.10 8.09
C CYS A 255 2.96 -6.20 7.57
N GLY A 256 2.10 -6.77 6.72
CA GLY A 256 0.91 -6.13 6.17
C GLY A 256 0.85 -6.10 4.65
N ASP A 257 -0.14 -5.38 4.12
CA ASP A 257 -0.37 -5.18 2.70
C ASP A 257 0.69 -4.25 2.08
N LEU A 258 1.62 -4.84 1.33
CA LEU A 258 2.68 -4.16 0.61
C LEU A 258 2.26 -3.75 -0.82
N ASN A 259 1.01 -4.01 -1.22
CA ASN A 259 0.45 -3.65 -2.53
C ASN A 259 1.37 -3.98 -3.71
N VAL A 260 1.96 -5.19 -3.72
CA VAL A 260 2.75 -5.73 -4.82
C VAL A 260 2.71 -7.26 -4.83
N SER A 261 2.52 -7.89 -5.98
CA SER A 261 2.72 -9.32 -6.21
C SER A 261 4.09 -9.49 -6.88
N HIS A 262 5.07 -10.04 -6.15
CA HIS A 262 6.48 -9.97 -6.56
C HIS A 262 6.81 -10.72 -7.85
N THR A 263 6.35 -11.96 -7.96
CA THR A 263 6.69 -12.87 -9.06
C THR A 263 5.44 -13.45 -9.72
N GLU A 264 5.58 -14.09 -10.90
CA GLU A 264 4.42 -14.60 -11.65
C GLU A 264 3.59 -15.63 -10.87
N ILE A 265 4.18 -16.36 -9.93
CA ILE A 265 3.48 -17.31 -9.03
C ILE A 265 2.64 -16.60 -7.93
N ASP A 266 2.83 -15.29 -7.75
CA ASP A 266 2.12 -14.45 -6.77
C ASP A 266 0.84 -13.82 -7.34
N LEU A 267 0.46 -14.18 -8.57
CA LEU A 267 -0.71 -13.68 -9.28
C LEU A 267 -1.36 -14.81 -10.10
N ALA A 268 -2.69 -14.92 -10.07
CA ALA A 268 -3.39 -16.01 -10.76
C ALA A 268 -3.43 -15.92 -12.30
N ASN A 269 -3.15 -14.76 -12.90
CA ASN A 269 -3.11 -14.57 -14.35
C ASN A 269 -2.04 -13.53 -14.77
N PRO A 270 -0.74 -13.85 -14.66
CA PRO A 270 0.34 -12.91 -14.97
C PRO A 270 0.41 -12.57 -16.47
N GLU A 271 0.07 -13.51 -17.35
CA GLU A 271 0.01 -13.29 -18.81
C GLU A 271 -0.96 -12.18 -19.20
N GLY A 272 -2.11 -12.09 -18.51
CA GLY A 272 -3.11 -11.04 -18.74
C GLY A 272 -2.62 -9.62 -18.46
N ASN A 273 -1.52 -9.47 -17.71
CA ASN A 273 -0.93 -8.19 -17.31
C ASN A 273 0.33 -7.82 -18.13
N LYS A 274 0.72 -8.60 -19.14
CA LYS A 274 1.89 -8.29 -19.99
C LYS A 274 1.59 -7.16 -20.97
N ARG A 275 2.56 -6.25 -21.15
CA ARG A 275 2.45 -5.11 -22.09
C ARG A 275 2.51 -5.59 -23.55
N SER A 276 1.49 -5.28 -24.34
CA SER A 276 1.50 -5.42 -25.81
C SER A 276 1.65 -4.05 -26.45
N ALA A 277 2.55 -3.92 -27.42
CA ALA A 277 2.81 -2.66 -28.09
C ALA A 277 1.56 -2.11 -28.81
N GLY A 278 1.11 -0.92 -28.43
CA GLY A 278 0.03 -0.19 -29.12
C GLY A 278 -1.39 -0.39 -28.58
N GLN A 279 -1.60 -1.19 -27.52
CA GLN A 279 -2.88 -1.24 -26.81
C GLN A 279 -2.73 -0.83 -25.34
N LEU A 280 -3.70 -0.05 -24.86
CA LEU A 280 -3.94 0.19 -23.43
C LEU A 280 -4.39 -1.12 -22.80
N ILE A 281 -3.42 -1.94 -22.42
CA ILE A 281 -3.67 -3.09 -21.55
C ILE A 281 -4.00 -2.55 -20.16
N ILE A 282 -5.02 -3.15 -19.55
CA ILE A 282 -5.47 -2.81 -18.20
C ILE A 282 -4.32 -3.14 -17.26
N TYR A 283 -3.60 -2.12 -16.81
CA TYR A 283 -2.52 -2.30 -15.86
C TYR A 283 -3.08 -2.66 -14.50
N ASP A 284 -2.70 -3.83 -14.02
CA ASP A 284 -2.96 -4.27 -12.66
C ASP A 284 -2.00 -3.56 -11.71
N GLN A 285 -2.51 -2.54 -11.04
CA GLN A 285 -1.88 -1.87 -9.93
C GLN A 285 -1.68 -2.88 -8.80
N ARG A 286 -0.41 -3.18 -8.46
CA ARG A 286 0.17 -4.33 -7.68
C ARG A 286 1.00 -5.30 -8.52
N PHE A 287 0.94 -5.30 -9.86
CA PHE A 287 1.77 -6.20 -10.70
C PHE A 287 2.53 -5.47 -11.82
N THR A 288 2.72 -4.15 -11.70
CA THR A 288 3.57 -3.42 -12.65
C THR A 288 5.03 -3.85 -12.53
N GLN A 289 5.79 -3.73 -13.63
CA GLN A 289 7.21 -4.07 -13.61
C GLN A 289 7.97 -3.16 -12.63
N GLU A 290 7.58 -1.90 -12.55
CA GLU A 290 8.14 -0.89 -11.66
C GLU A 290 7.91 -1.21 -10.16
N GLU A 291 6.73 -1.68 -9.77
CA GLU A 291 6.45 -2.17 -8.40
C GLU A 291 7.28 -3.43 -8.09
N ARG A 292 7.36 -4.36 -9.04
CA ARG A 292 8.08 -5.64 -8.88
C ARG A 292 9.60 -5.44 -8.81
N ASP A 293 10.16 -4.52 -9.58
CA ASP A 293 11.57 -4.15 -9.55
C ASP A 293 11.91 -3.39 -8.26
N SER A 294 11.02 -2.49 -7.81
CA SER A 294 11.13 -1.82 -6.51
C SER A 294 11.19 -2.83 -5.36
N PHE A 295 10.28 -3.81 -5.32
CA PHE A 295 10.28 -4.85 -4.30
C PHE A 295 11.46 -5.83 -4.43
N SER A 296 11.90 -6.15 -5.65
CA SER A 296 13.11 -6.96 -5.88
C SER A 296 14.37 -6.26 -5.36
N LYS A 297 14.50 -4.96 -5.61
CA LYS A 297 15.57 -4.11 -5.07
C LYS A 297 15.50 -4.06 -3.55
N PHE A 298 14.30 -4.01 -2.97
CA PHE A 298 14.10 -4.06 -1.53
C PHE A 298 14.61 -5.38 -0.92
N LEU A 299 14.19 -6.53 -1.47
CA LEU A 299 14.70 -7.84 -1.00
C LEU A 299 16.22 -7.99 -1.17
N SER A 300 16.79 -7.51 -2.29
CA SER A 300 18.24 -7.58 -2.55
C SER A 300 19.11 -6.85 -1.53
N LYS A 301 18.54 -5.96 -0.69
CA LYS A 301 19.23 -5.25 0.39
C LYS A 301 19.32 -6.06 1.69
N GLY A 302 19.13 -7.38 1.65
CA GLY A 302 19.17 -8.25 2.83
C GLY A 302 17.83 -8.30 3.57
N TRP A 303 16.73 -8.35 2.82
CA TRP A 303 15.37 -8.53 3.33
C TRP A 303 14.77 -9.80 2.72
N ILE A 304 14.08 -10.61 3.52
CA ILE A 304 13.62 -11.95 3.15
C ILE A 304 12.10 -12.07 3.32
N ASP A 305 11.41 -12.35 2.22
CA ASP A 305 10.00 -12.78 2.19
C ASP A 305 9.89 -14.16 2.87
N THR A 306 9.27 -14.19 4.06
CA THR A 306 9.22 -15.39 4.89
C THR A 306 8.37 -16.49 4.27
N PHE A 307 7.31 -16.12 3.54
CA PHE A 307 6.45 -17.07 2.87
C PHE A 307 7.20 -17.73 1.71
N ARG A 308 7.92 -16.97 0.88
CA ARG A 308 8.71 -17.54 -0.22
C ARG A 308 9.97 -18.28 0.25
N HIS A 309 10.52 -17.94 1.42
CA HIS A 309 11.61 -18.70 2.03
C HIS A 309 11.18 -20.13 2.40
N LEU A 310 10.04 -20.29 3.06
CA LEU A 310 9.52 -21.59 3.49
C LEU A 310 8.72 -22.33 2.40
N HIS A 311 7.99 -21.58 1.56
CA HIS A 311 7.07 -22.10 0.53
C HIS A 311 7.44 -21.57 -0.87
N PRO A 312 8.64 -21.87 -1.41
CA PRO A 312 9.17 -21.27 -2.65
C PRO A 312 8.38 -21.60 -3.92
N LYS A 313 7.52 -22.63 -3.89
CA LYS A 313 6.73 -23.12 -5.04
C LYS A 313 5.22 -23.17 -4.78
N GLU A 314 4.75 -22.69 -3.63
CA GLU A 314 3.32 -22.77 -3.28
C GLU A 314 2.52 -21.62 -3.91
N ILE A 315 1.49 -21.95 -4.68
CA ILE A 315 0.55 -20.98 -5.24
C ILE A 315 -0.50 -20.67 -4.18
N LYS A 316 -0.44 -19.45 -3.62
CA LYS A 316 -1.31 -19.01 -2.52
C LYS A 316 -1.44 -17.50 -2.53
N TYR A 317 -2.65 -17.00 -2.34
CA TYR A 317 -2.99 -15.60 -2.51
C TYR A 317 -3.57 -15.01 -1.23
N SER A 318 -3.22 -13.76 -0.94
CA SER A 318 -3.68 -13.03 0.24
C SER A 318 -4.83 -12.06 -0.07
N TYR A 319 -5.00 -11.64 -1.33
CA TYR A 319 -6.05 -10.75 -1.80
C TYR A 319 -6.87 -11.40 -2.92
N PHE A 320 -8.19 -11.21 -2.87
CA PHE A 320 -9.12 -11.62 -3.92
C PHE A 320 -10.08 -10.48 -4.22
N SER A 321 -10.10 -10.02 -5.47
CA SER A 321 -11.02 -8.93 -5.85
C SER A 321 -12.48 -9.30 -5.52
N PRO A 322 -13.27 -8.41 -4.90
CA PRO A 322 -14.71 -8.63 -4.75
C PRO A 322 -15.45 -8.56 -6.11
N ARG A 323 -14.79 -8.08 -7.16
CA ARG A 323 -15.27 -8.15 -8.55
C ARG A 323 -15.05 -9.57 -9.09
N PHE A 324 -15.94 -10.04 -9.97
CA PHE A 324 -15.78 -11.30 -10.74
C PHE A 324 -15.69 -12.61 -9.93
N ASN A 325 -16.12 -12.62 -8.67
CA ASN A 325 -16.11 -13.81 -7.82
C ASN A 325 -14.72 -14.48 -7.73
N SER A 326 -13.69 -13.64 -7.55
CA SER A 326 -12.29 -14.08 -7.63
C SER A 326 -11.90 -15.09 -6.55
N ARG A 327 -12.51 -15.04 -5.36
CA ARG A 327 -12.17 -15.98 -4.27
C ARG A 327 -12.64 -17.41 -4.56
N GLU A 328 -13.88 -17.60 -5.01
CA GLU A 328 -14.41 -18.93 -5.35
C GLU A 328 -13.69 -19.57 -6.55
N THR A 329 -13.15 -18.75 -7.46
CA THR A 329 -12.36 -19.21 -8.62
C THR A 329 -10.85 -19.24 -8.39
N ASN A 330 -10.39 -19.00 -7.14
CA ASN A 330 -8.98 -18.90 -6.73
C ASN A 330 -8.13 -17.96 -7.62
N LYS A 331 -8.72 -16.84 -8.06
CA LYS A 331 -8.06 -15.80 -8.87
C LYS A 331 -7.58 -14.67 -7.99
N GLY A 332 -6.48 -14.90 -7.28
CA GLY A 332 -5.94 -13.96 -6.30
C GLY A 332 -4.61 -13.31 -6.66
N TRP A 333 -4.18 -12.45 -5.75
CA TRP A 333 -2.87 -11.81 -5.67
C TRP A 333 -2.27 -12.12 -4.29
N ARG A 334 -0.97 -12.33 -4.19
CA ARG A 334 -0.25 -12.29 -2.91
C ARG A 334 0.40 -10.92 -2.75
N ILE A 335 -0.23 -10.06 -1.94
CA ILE A 335 0.21 -8.68 -1.67
C ILE A 335 0.42 -8.37 -0.20
N ASP A 336 0.01 -9.26 0.70
CA ASP A 336 0.26 -9.19 2.13
C ASP A 336 1.48 -10.06 2.45
N TYR A 337 2.45 -9.51 3.17
CA TYR A 337 3.72 -10.16 3.46
C TYR A 337 4.06 -10.15 4.93
N PHE A 338 4.85 -11.13 5.34
CA PHE A 338 5.86 -10.96 6.39
C PHE A 338 7.23 -10.88 5.70
N VAL A 339 8.05 -9.92 6.12
CA VAL A 339 9.44 -9.78 5.65
C VAL A 339 10.34 -9.54 6.86
N VAL A 340 11.47 -10.22 6.92
CA VAL A 340 12.48 -10.06 7.97
C VAL A 340 13.82 -9.64 7.38
N ASN A 341 14.69 -8.99 8.15
CA ASN A 341 16.09 -8.83 7.74
C ASN A 341 16.81 -10.19 7.72
N GLN A 342 17.89 -10.29 6.94
CA GLN A 342 18.60 -11.54 6.67
C GLN A 342 19.00 -12.33 7.93
N GLU A 343 19.40 -11.64 8.99
CA GLU A 343 19.85 -12.20 10.27
C GLU A 343 18.69 -12.86 11.04
N ALA A 344 17.48 -12.31 10.93
CA ALA A 344 16.29 -12.80 11.61
C ALA A 344 15.62 -14.00 10.89
N VAL A 345 16.06 -14.40 9.69
CA VAL A 345 15.42 -15.50 8.93
C VAL A 345 15.42 -16.83 9.70
N GLY A 346 16.45 -17.09 10.51
CA GLY A 346 16.56 -18.32 11.31
C GLY A 346 15.52 -18.43 12.44
N SER A 347 14.89 -17.31 12.82
CA SER A 347 13.81 -17.28 13.82
C SER A 347 12.44 -17.68 13.24
N VAL A 348 12.27 -17.69 11.92
CA VAL A 348 10.98 -17.95 11.28
C VAL A 348 10.66 -19.45 11.35
N ILE A 349 9.68 -19.82 12.17
CA ILE A 349 9.21 -21.21 12.35
C ILE A 349 8.20 -21.56 11.26
N GLN A 350 7.24 -20.67 11.00
CA GLN A 350 6.16 -20.86 10.04
C GLN A 350 5.76 -19.51 9.45
N SER A 351 5.32 -19.49 8.19
CA SER A 351 4.70 -18.32 7.56
C SER A 351 3.61 -18.81 6.61
N ASP A 352 2.36 -18.37 6.81
CA ASP A 352 1.19 -18.95 6.15
C ASP A 352 0.10 -17.91 5.83
N ILE A 353 -0.78 -18.24 4.88
CA ILE A 353 -1.86 -17.39 4.39
C ILE A 353 -3.19 -18.12 4.57
N LYS A 354 -4.09 -17.59 5.42
CA LYS A 354 -5.29 -18.32 5.86
C LYS A 354 -6.48 -18.10 4.92
N THR A 355 -6.38 -18.64 3.71
CA THR A 355 -7.35 -18.47 2.60
C THR A 355 -8.81 -18.80 2.94
N THR A 356 -9.04 -19.66 3.95
CA THR A 356 -10.37 -20.04 4.44
C THR A 356 -11.04 -18.98 5.33
N ILE A 357 -10.28 -18.03 5.89
CA ILE A 357 -10.83 -17.00 6.77
C ILE A 357 -11.51 -15.90 5.94
N LEU A 358 -12.77 -15.63 6.27
CA LEU A 358 -13.60 -14.60 5.63
C LEU A 358 -13.65 -13.35 6.52
N GLY A 359 -13.88 -12.18 5.91
CA GLY A 359 -14.11 -10.94 6.67
C GLY A 359 -13.74 -9.66 5.90
N SER A 360 -12.76 -9.80 5.03
CA SER A 360 -12.22 -8.79 4.11
C SER A 360 -12.10 -9.41 2.71
N ASP A 361 -11.83 -8.59 1.68
CA ASP A 361 -11.36 -9.08 0.38
C ASP A 361 -9.95 -9.68 0.48
N HIS A 362 -9.14 -9.22 1.44
CA HIS A 362 -7.93 -9.91 1.89
C HIS A 362 -8.24 -11.08 2.86
N VAL A 363 -7.28 -11.97 3.02
CA VAL A 363 -7.22 -12.99 4.09
C VAL A 363 -6.04 -12.69 5.02
N PRO A 364 -6.13 -13.07 6.31
CA PRO A 364 -5.03 -12.84 7.21
C PRO A 364 -3.84 -13.74 6.88
N ILE A 365 -2.66 -13.21 7.18
CA ILE A 365 -1.39 -13.93 7.13
C ILE A 365 -0.87 -14.12 8.56
N GLU A 366 -0.19 -15.22 8.80
CA GLU A 366 0.40 -15.58 10.10
C GLU A 366 1.90 -15.84 9.96
N CYS A 367 2.66 -15.52 11.00
CA CYS A 367 4.08 -15.84 11.10
C CYS A 367 4.42 -16.21 12.55
N ASP A 368 5.10 -17.33 12.71
CA ASP A 368 5.54 -17.86 14.01
C ASP A 368 7.04 -17.62 14.15
N ILE A 369 7.45 -16.99 15.25
CA ILE A 369 8.80 -16.48 15.47
C ILE A 369 9.42 -17.06 16.74
N ASP A 370 10.64 -17.57 16.65
CA ASP A 370 11.48 -18.08 17.73
C ASP A 370 12.39 -16.97 18.28
N LEU A 371 12.03 -16.39 19.42
CA LEU A 371 12.77 -15.30 20.08
C LEU A 371 14.18 -15.71 20.52
N THR A 372 14.46 -17.01 20.65
CA THR A 372 15.81 -17.49 21.01
C THR A 372 16.81 -17.40 19.86
N LYS A 373 16.33 -17.06 18.65
CA LYS A 373 17.10 -16.92 17.41
C LYS A 373 17.06 -15.49 16.84
N LEU A 374 16.71 -14.51 17.67
CA LEU A 374 16.71 -13.07 17.38
C LEU A 374 17.78 -12.32 18.17
#